data_AF-A0AAP5QH14-F1
#
_entry.id   AF-A0AAP5QH14-F1
#
_cell.length_a   1.000
_cell.length_b   1.000
_cell.length_c   1.000
_cell.angle_alpha   90.00
_cell.angle_beta   90.00
_cell.angle_gamma   90.00
#
_symmetry.space_group_name_H-M   'P 1'
#
loop_
_entity.id
_entity.type
_entity.pdbx_description
1 polymer ?
#
loop_
_entity_poly.entity_id
_entity_poly.type
_entity_poly.pdbx_seq_one_letter_code
_entity_poly.pdbx_strand_id
1 'polypeptide(L)'
;MAAILNVRAIVNSYGFGPDLRDALLKLFDENVARVHSTTRISGRALSIKTQEYRVAKLCKAFRELLDGGFFLRTPWSLKHKHVAYLVSSWVAAGQTGGTIENKLTYLRALAQWMGKTNLVGSLDDYADREALGLKRSYVATEDKSWIAHGVDAAAKIEQIAKTCPHTAVQLKLQAAFGLRIEESFMLRPAEAARNPRLLAVTRGTKGGRPREVPIETKIGILEEAATLSNGLTGSTVPADRTLRQWRDWYYYVLEKHGITRRGMGITSHGLRHEYLQTLYTETTGVPAAIKGVDARPDPKLHQEAMRRVVEAAGHSRVTKANAYLSTFARQDRLQRKLPSVDEVRSALASADGNKSHAAAALGISRQALYRILGAHYALAGADARREE
;
A
#
# COMPACT_ATOMS: atom_id res chain seq x y z
N MET A 1 5.00 -26.13 18.44
CA MET A 1 3.55 -25.88 18.33
C MET A 1 3.31 -24.75 17.34
N ALA A 2 2.42 -24.91 16.37
CA ALA A 2 2.04 -23.79 15.49
C ALA A 2 1.37 -22.70 16.36
N ALA A 3 1.77 -21.44 16.19
CA ALA A 3 1.15 -20.34 16.92
C ALA A 3 -0.35 -20.27 16.57
N ILE A 4 -1.22 -20.39 17.57
CA ILE A 4 -2.68 -20.32 17.41
C ILE A 4 -3.11 -18.88 17.71
N LEU A 5 -3.97 -18.32 16.86
CA LEU A 5 -4.57 -17.00 17.11
C LEU A 5 -5.48 -17.07 18.33
N ASN A 6 -5.25 -16.23 19.34
CA ASN A 6 -6.18 -16.08 20.45
C ASN A 6 -7.37 -15.19 20.03
N VAL A 7 -8.29 -15.76 19.26
CA VAL A 7 -9.50 -15.08 18.79
C VAL A 7 -10.31 -14.52 19.95
N ARG A 8 -10.43 -15.29 21.04
CA ARG A 8 -11.20 -14.92 22.23
C ARG A 8 -10.70 -13.63 22.87
N ALA A 9 -9.39 -13.48 23.02
CA ALA A 9 -8.79 -12.26 23.56
C ALA A 9 -9.15 -11.03 22.71
N ILE A 10 -9.12 -11.16 21.38
CA ILE A 10 -9.48 -10.06 20.47
C ILE A 10 -10.95 -9.71 20.62
N VAL A 11 -11.87 -10.68 20.53
CA VAL A 11 -13.31 -10.41 20.61
C VAL A 11 -13.69 -9.79 21.96
N ASN A 12 -13.14 -10.32 23.06
CA ASN A 12 -13.43 -9.82 24.40
C ASN A 12 -12.99 -8.37 24.60
N SER A 13 -11.91 -7.93 23.94
CA SER A 13 -11.42 -6.54 24.03
C SER A 13 -12.40 -5.49 23.49
N TYR A 14 -13.43 -5.88 22.73
CA TYR A 14 -14.45 -4.97 22.19
C TYR A 14 -15.70 -4.82 23.06
N GLY A 15 -15.81 -5.57 24.17
CA GLY A 15 -16.89 -5.40 25.15
C GLY A 15 -18.31 -5.66 24.59
N PHE A 16 -18.48 -6.65 23.71
CA PHE A 16 -19.80 -7.01 23.20
C PHE A 16 -20.67 -7.71 24.27
N GLY A 17 -21.99 -7.53 24.17
CA GLY A 17 -22.95 -8.33 24.93
C GLY A 17 -22.81 -9.83 24.62
N PRO A 18 -23.26 -10.71 25.53
CA PRO A 18 -22.98 -12.14 25.50
C PRO A 18 -23.40 -12.81 24.18
N ASP A 19 -24.63 -12.53 23.71
CA ASP A 19 -25.17 -13.12 22.48
C ASP A 19 -24.31 -12.79 21.24
N LEU A 20 -23.93 -11.51 21.08
CA LEU A 20 -23.13 -11.06 19.95
C LEU A 20 -21.71 -11.63 20.04
N ARG A 21 -21.12 -11.61 21.24
CA ARG A 21 -19.79 -12.15 21.52
C ARG A 21 -19.72 -13.62 21.15
N ASP A 22 -20.63 -14.43 21.68
CA ASP A 22 -20.58 -15.89 21.56
C ASP A 22 -20.86 -16.33 20.11
N ALA A 23 -21.78 -15.63 19.44
CA ALA A 23 -22.04 -15.83 18.02
C ALA A 23 -20.84 -15.49 17.12
N LEU A 24 -20.12 -14.38 17.41
CA LEU A 24 -18.91 -14.02 16.68
C LEU A 24 -17.77 -15.01 16.91
N LEU A 25 -17.57 -15.46 18.15
CA LEU A 25 -16.56 -16.47 18.48
C LEU A 25 -16.78 -17.75 17.66
N LYS A 26 -18.02 -18.26 17.64
CA LYS A 26 -18.37 -19.44 16.84
C LYS A 26 -18.03 -19.26 15.36
N LEU A 27 -18.43 -18.12 14.77
CA LEU A 27 -18.13 -17.83 13.36
C LEU A 27 -16.61 -17.78 13.10
N PHE A 28 -15.84 -17.16 13.99
CA PHE A 28 -14.41 -16.99 13.82
C PHE A 28 -13.64 -18.30 13.99
N ASP A 29 -13.96 -19.09 15.01
CA ASP A 29 -13.28 -20.38 15.27
C ASP A 29 -13.41 -21.33 14.07
N GLU A 30 -14.56 -21.34 13.40
CA GLU A 30 -14.82 -22.21 12.24
C GLU A 30 -14.23 -21.67 10.92
N ASN A 31 -14.08 -20.34 10.78
CA ASN A 31 -13.91 -19.73 9.46
C ASN A 31 -12.75 -18.75 9.29
N VAL A 32 -12.14 -18.24 10.36
CA VAL A 32 -11.18 -17.12 10.26
C VAL A 32 -9.96 -17.46 9.38
N ALA A 33 -9.50 -18.72 9.42
CA ALA A 33 -8.38 -19.22 8.63
C ALA A 33 -8.70 -19.42 7.14
N ARG A 34 -9.99 -19.49 6.77
CA ARG A 34 -10.45 -19.84 5.42
C ARG A 34 -10.11 -18.76 4.39
N VAL A 35 -9.71 -19.21 3.21
CA VAL A 35 -9.41 -18.34 2.06
C VAL A 35 -10.70 -17.98 1.33
N HIS A 36 -10.84 -16.71 0.96
CA HIS A 36 -12.03 -16.19 0.26
C HIS A 36 -11.71 -15.57 -1.10
N SER A 37 -10.42 -15.50 -1.44
CA SER A 37 -9.99 -14.93 -2.71
C SER A 37 -10.16 -15.96 -3.80
N THR A 38 -10.95 -15.64 -4.82
CA THR A 38 -11.10 -16.42 -6.05
C THR A 38 -9.83 -16.42 -6.91
N THR A 39 -8.98 -15.41 -6.74
CA THR A 39 -7.72 -15.25 -7.50
C THR A 39 -6.50 -15.91 -6.83
N ARG A 40 -6.66 -16.45 -5.62
CA ARG A 40 -5.54 -17.02 -4.88
C ARG A 40 -5.30 -18.47 -5.32
N ILE A 41 -4.10 -18.73 -5.82
CA ILE A 41 -3.67 -20.06 -6.30
C ILE A 41 -3.26 -21.00 -5.15
N SER A 42 -2.85 -20.47 -4.00
CA SER A 42 -2.39 -21.28 -2.86
C SER A 42 -3.54 -21.76 -1.98
N GLY A 43 -3.63 -23.07 -1.75
CA GLY A 43 -4.57 -23.70 -0.80
C GLY A 43 -4.20 -23.57 0.68
N ARG A 44 -3.08 -22.92 1.03
CA ARG A 44 -2.68 -22.74 2.43
C ARG A 44 -3.67 -21.82 3.16
N ALA A 45 -3.93 -22.12 4.43
CA ALA A 45 -4.66 -21.23 5.33
C ALA A 45 -4.08 -19.81 5.32
N LEU A 46 -4.89 -18.83 5.71
CA LEU A 46 -4.41 -17.46 5.90
C LEU A 46 -3.36 -17.42 7.01
N SER A 47 -2.37 -16.52 6.88
CA SER A 47 -1.40 -16.33 7.97
C SER A 47 -2.10 -15.83 9.23
N ILE A 48 -1.58 -16.18 10.41
CA ILE A 48 -2.11 -15.73 11.71
C ILE A 48 -2.30 -14.21 11.75
N LYS A 49 -1.33 -13.45 11.25
CA LYS A 49 -1.42 -11.99 11.10
C LYS A 49 -2.62 -11.53 10.26
N THR A 50 -2.93 -12.24 9.17
CA THR A 50 -4.09 -11.92 8.32
C THR A 50 -5.40 -12.27 9.02
N GLN A 51 -5.43 -13.38 9.76
CA GLN A 51 -6.56 -13.79 10.58
C GLN A 51 -6.84 -12.76 11.68
N GLU A 52 -5.80 -12.33 12.42
CA GLU A 52 -5.87 -11.29 13.44
C GLU A 52 -6.45 -9.98 12.89
N TYR A 53 -5.93 -9.49 11.75
CA TYR A 53 -6.49 -8.30 11.10
C TYR A 53 -7.95 -8.48 10.71
N ARG A 54 -8.33 -9.64 10.18
CA ARG A 54 -9.71 -9.93 9.80
C ARG A 54 -10.64 -9.86 11.02
N VAL A 55 -10.29 -10.55 12.11
CA VAL A 55 -11.08 -10.54 13.37
C VAL A 55 -11.19 -9.12 13.90
N ALA A 56 -10.06 -8.43 14.06
CA ALA A 56 -10.04 -7.08 14.62
C ALA A 56 -10.87 -6.09 13.78
N LYS A 57 -10.80 -6.16 12.44
CA LYS A 57 -11.59 -5.26 11.57
C LYS A 57 -13.08 -5.60 11.59
N LEU A 58 -13.45 -6.87 11.70
CA LEU A 58 -14.85 -7.28 11.84
C LEU A 58 -15.43 -6.84 13.18
N CYS A 59 -14.73 -7.09 14.29
CA CYS A 59 -15.14 -6.61 15.61
C CYS A 59 -15.25 -5.08 15.62
N LYS A 60 -14.26 -4.36 15.06
CA LYS A 60 -14.33 -2.91 14.95
C LYS A 60 -15.57 -2.44 14.17
N ALA A 61 -15.94 -3.11 13.08
CA ALA A 61 -17.14 -2.77 12.32
C ALA A 61 -18.44 -2.95 13.15
N PHE A 62 -18.54 -4.01 13.96
CA PHE A 62 -19.68 -4.16 14.89
C PHE A 62 -19.68 -3.08 15.96
N ARG A 63 -18.52 -2.74 16.52
CA ARG A 63 -18.40 -1.65 17.50
C ARG A 63 -18.83 -0.31 16.90
N GLU A 64 -18.36 0.03 15.70
CA GLU A 64 -18.76 1.22 14.95
C GLU A 64 -20.28 1.27 14.67
N LEU A 65 -20.93 0.11 14.46
CA LEU A 65 -22.39 0.02 14.32
C LEU A 65 -23.12 0.30 15.64
N LEU A 66 -22.66 -0.31 16.74
CA LEU A 66 -23.24 -0.08 18.06
C LEU A 66 -23.08 1.39 18.49
N ASP A 67 -21.91 1.99 18.23
CA ASP A 67 -21.64 3.42 18.50
C ASP A 67 -22.51 4.33 17.62
N GLY A 68 -22.88 3.87 16.43
CA GLY A 68 -23.85 4.52 15.54
C GLY A 68 -25.32 4.35 15.91
N GLY A 69 -25.61 3.79 17.09
CA GLY A 69 -26.99 3.60 17.59
C GLY A 69 -27.71 2.36 17.05
N PHE A 70 -27.04 1.46 16.34
CA PHE A 70 -27.64 0.19 15.92
C PHE A 70 -27.56 -0.85 17.01
N PHE A 71 -28.68 -1.52 17.32
CA PHE A 71 -28.70 -2.62 18.29
C PHE A 71 -28.60 -3.98 17.59
N LEU A 72 -27.40 -4.56 17.58
CA LEU A 72 -27.12 -5.86 16.96
C LEU A 72 -26.89 -6.93 18.03
N ARG A 73 -27.91 -7.71 18.36
CA ARG A 73 -27.78 -8.84 19.31
C ARG A 73 -26.96 -10.00 18.77
N THR A 74 -26.87 -10.13 17.45
CA THR A 74 -26.22 -11.26 16.76
C THR A 74 -25.65 -10.79 15.41
N PRO A 75 -24.55 -11.37 14.89
CA PRO A 75 -24.02 -10.98 13.58
C PRO A 75 -25.03 -11.23 12.45
N TRP A 76 -25.96 -12.16 12.62
CA TRP A 76 -27.08 -12.38 11.69
C TRP A 76 -28.08 -11.23 11.63
N SER A 77 -28.02 -10.24 12.53
CA SER A 77 -28.81 -9.01 12.43
C SER A 77 -28.23 -8.01 11.41
N LEU A 78 -27.06 -8.28 10.81
CA LEU A 78 -26.47 -7.43 9.79
C LEU A 78 -27.37 -7.38 8.53
N LYS A 79 -27.64 -6.16 8.04
CA LYS A 79 -28.50 -5.81 6.89
C LYS A 79 -27.79 -4.78 6.01
N HIS A 80 -28.25 -4.61 4.76
CA HIS A 80 -27.67 -3.65 3.81
C HIS A 80 -27.50 -2.24 4.39
N LYS A 81 -28.51 -1.74 5.12
CA LYS A 81 -28.45 -0.41 5.76
C LYS A 81 -27.25 -0.23 6.73
N HIS A 82 -26.83 -1.30 7.41
CA HIS A 82 -25.69 -1.26 8.32
C HIS A 82 -24.37 -1.13 7.54
N VAL A 83 -24.26 -1.82 6.41
CA VAL A 83 -23.08 -1.72 5.54
C VAL A 83 -23.00 -0.32 4.92
N ALA A 84 -24.12 0.21 4.44
CA ALA A 84 -24.19 1.56 3.90
C ALA A 84 -23.81 2.63 4.94
N TYR A 85 -24.30 2.50 6.18
CA TYR A 85 -23.90 3.37 7.30
C TYR A 85 -22.39 3.32 7.54
N LEU A 86 -21.81 2.11 7.63
CA LEU A 86 -20.37 1.94 7.85
C LEU A 86 -19.55 2.59 6.74
N VAL A 87 -19.91 2.38 5.47
CA VAL A 87 -19.19 3.00 4.36
C VAL A 87 -19.29 4.52 4.43
N SER A 88 -20.49 5.07 4.67
CA SER A 88 -20.70 6.51 4.81
C SER A 88 -19.85 7.10 5.95
N SER A 89 -19.85 6.44 7.11
CA SER A 89 -19.00 6.80 8.26
C SER A 89 -17.51 6.78 7.90
N TRP A 90 -17.04 5.76 7.18
CA TRP A 90 -15.63 5.65 6.82
C TRP A 90 -15.19 6.68 5.78
N VAL A 91 -16.08 7.02 4.83
CA VAL A 91 -15.87 8.10 3.87
C VAL A 91 -15.81 9.44 4.60
N ALA A 92 -16.76 9.73 5.49
CA ALA A 92 -16.78 10.95 6.29
C ALA A 92 -15.52 11.07 7.19
N ALA A 93 -14.99 9.94 7.67
CA ALA A 93 -13.73 9.88 8.41
C ALA A 93 -12.47 9.98 7.54
N GLY A 94 -12.60 10.28 6.23
CA GLY A 94 -11.49 10.46 5.31
C GLY A 94 -10.67 9.19 5.02
N GLN A 95 -11.25 8.00 5.20
CA GLN A 95 -10.52 6.76 4.92
C GLN A 95 -10.34 6.56 3.41
N THR A 96 -9.14 6.16 2.99
CA THR A 96 -8.87 5.87 1.58
C THR A 96 -9.74 4.74 1.04
N GLY A 97 -10.06 4.78 -0.26
CA GLY A 97 -10.84 3.74 -0.91
C GLY A 97 -10.27 2.33 -0.73
N GLY A 98 -8.94 2.17 -0.71
CA GLY A 98 -8.31 0.87 -0.44
C GLY A 98 -8.48 0.36 0.99
N THR A 99 -8.60 1.25 1.97
CA THR A 99 -8.95 0.87 3.34
C THR A 99 -10.39 0.38 3.41
N ILE A 100 -11.32 1.11 2.79
CA ILE A 100 -12.74 0.77 2.77
C ILE A 100 -12.98 -0.55 2.03
N GLU A 101 -12.40 -0.74 0.85
CA GLU A 101 -12.47 -1.99 0.08
C GLU A 101 -11.97 -3.21 0.87
N ASN A 102 -10.90 -3.04 1.65
CA ASN A 102 -10.39 -4.10 2.53
C ASN A 102 -11.39 -4.45 3.64
N LYS A 103 -12.00 -3.45 4.29
CA LYS A 103 -13.06 -3.69 5.29
C LYS A 103 -14.27 -4.38 4.67
N LEU A 104 -14.74 -3.92 3.51
CA LEU A 104 -15.82 -4.56 2.75
C LEU A 104 -15.47 -6.01 2.36
N THR A 105 -14.20 -6.29 2.07
CA THR A 105 -13.75 -7.67 1.79
C THR A 105 -13.87 -8.57 3.02
N TYR A 106 -13.57 -8.07 4.22
CA TYR A 106 -13.80 -8.83 5.45
C TYR A 106 -15.29 -8.99 5.74
N LEU A 107 -16.10 -7.95 5.54
CA LEU A 107 -17.55 -8.04 5.70
C LEU A 107 -18.19 -9.03 4.71
N ARG A 108 -17.72 -9.08 3.46
CA ARG A 108 -18.13 -10.12 2.49
C ARG A 108 -17.81 -11.53 2.96
N ALA A 109 -16.62 -11.73 3.53
CA ALA A 109 -16.24 -13.02 4.12
C ALA A 109 -17.18 -13.41 5.27
N LEU A 110 -17.46 -12.48 6.19
CA LEU A 110 -18.42 -12.71 7.28
C LEU A 110 -19.83 -13.02 6.75
N ALA A 111 -20.29 -12.26 5.76
CA ALA A 111 -21.60 -12.45 5.15
C ALA A 111 -21.72 -13.85 4.51
N GLN A 112 -20.66 -14.32 3.85
CA GLN A 112 -20.60 -15.68 3.32
C GLN A 112 -20.69 -16.74 4.43
N TRP A 113 -20.02 -16.56 5.57
CA TRP A 113 -20.11 -17.50 6.71
C TRP A 113 -21.52 -17.61 7.29
N MET A 114 -22.28 -16.51 7.21
CA MET A 114 -23.67 -16.46 7.66
C MET A 114 -24.68 -16.91 6.60
N GLY A 115 -24.23 -17.33 5.40
CA GLY A 115 -25.10 -17.67 4.27
C GLY A 115 -25.76 -16.47 3.57
N LYS A 116 -25.29 -15.25 3.83
CA LYS A 116 -25.83 -13.99 3.29
C LYS A 116 -24.95 -13.44 2.16
N THR A 117 -24.73 -14.22 1.10
CA THR A 117 -23.74 -13.93 0.05
C THR A 117 -23.94 -12.59 -0.67
N ASN A 118 -25.18 -12.12 -0.80
CA ASN A 118 -25.51 -10.86 -1.50
C ASN A 118 -25.54 -9.63 -0.58
N LEU A 119 -25.23 -9.75 0.71
CA LEU A 119 -25.39 -8.66 1.69
C LEU A 119 -24.45 -7.47 1.48
N VAL A 120 -23.26 -7.70 0.93
CA VAL A 120 -22.18 -6.70 0.90
C VAL A 120 -21.73 -6.47 -0.55
N GLY A 121 -22.17 -5.36 -1.12
CA GLY A 121 -21.73 -4.87 -2.43
C GLY A 121 -20.26 -4.44 -2.51
N SER A 122 -19.90 -3.98 -3.71
CA SER A 122 -18.68 -3.24 -4.02
C SER A 122 -18.71 -1.82 -3.43
N LEU A 123 -17.59 -1.09 -3.48
CA LEU A 123 -17.59 0.30 -3.00
C LEU A 123 -18.43 1.22 -3.91
N ASP A 124 -18.53 0.92 -5.20
CA ASP A 124 -19.33 1.68 -6.16
C ASP A 124 -20.84 1.64 -5.83
N ASP A 125 -21.30 0.59 -5.14
CA ASP A 125 -22.70 0.47 -4.71
C ASP A 125 -23.08 1.43 -3.58
N TYR A 126 -22.09 2.08 -2.94
CA TYR A 126 -22.30 2.93 -1.76
C TYR A 126 -21.79 4.36 -1.90
N ALA A 127 -20.89 4.63 -2.85
CA ALA A 127 -20.24 5.92 -2.97
C ALA A 127 -19.76 6.19 -4.41
N ASP A 128 -19.90 7.43 -4.88
CA ASP A 128 -19.22 7.87 -6.10
C ASP A 128 -17.72 7.98 -5.83
N ARG A 129 -16.98 6.95 -6.25
CA ARG A 129 -15.54 6.86 -5.98
C ARG A 129 -14.72 7.87 -6.75
N GLU A 130 -15.22 8.39 -7.86
CA GLU A 130 -14.49 9.38 -8.65
C GLU A 130 -14.66 10.75 -8.03
N ALA A 131 -15.89 11.16 -7.74
CA ALA A 131 -16.18 12.43 -7.07
C ALA A 131 -15.51 12.54 -5.69
N LEU A 132 -15.41 11.42 -4.96
CA LEU A 132 -14.83 11.38 -3.61
C LEU A 132 -13.34 10.99 -3.58
N GLY A 133 -12.67 10.84 -4.73
CA GLY A 133 -11.25 10.49 -4.78
C GLY A 133 -10.91 9.11 -4.19
N LEU A 134 -11.87 8.17 -4.17
CA LEU A 134 -11.72 6.82 -3.61
C LEU A 134 -11.20 5.81 -4.63
N LYS A 135 -11.06 6.18 -5.91
CA LYS A 135 -10.43 5.32 -6.93
C LYS A 135 -8.95 5.09 -6.62
N ARG A 136 -8.55 3.83 -6.55
CA ARG A 136 -7.14 3.46 -6.33
C ARG A 136 -6.35 3.50 -7.62
N SER A 137 -5.20 4.16 -7.58
CA SER A 137 -4.14 3.94 -8.56
C SER A 137 -3.20 2.82 -8.08
N TYR A 138 -2.87 1.89 -8.97
CA TYR A 138 -1.81 0.88 -8.77
C TYR A 138 -0.50 1.28 -9.45
N VAL A 139 -0.49 2.43 -10.12
CA VAL A 139 0.67 3.05 -10.76
C VAL A 139 1.13 4.21 -9.88
N ALA A 140 2.42 4.28 -9.58
CA ALA A 140 2.99 5.35 -8.79
C ALA A 140 2.74 6.71 -9.46
N THR A 141 2.32 7.70 -8.67
CA THR A 141 2.10 9.08 -9.14
C THR A 141 3.14 10.05 -8.60
N GLU A 142 3.77 9.71 -7.49
CA GLU A 142 4.79 10.50 -6.80
C GLU A 142 6.01 9.60 -6.54
N ASP A 143 7.20 10.17 -6.66
CA ASP A 143 8.41 9.46 -6.29
C ASP A 143 8.57 9.43 -4.77
N LYS A 144 8.83 8.24 -4.23
CA LYS A 144 8.94 7.97 -2.78
C LYS A 144 10.36 7.63 -2.35
N SER A 145 11.31 7.61 -3.28
CA SER A 145 12.72 7.39 -2.96
C SER A 145 13.25 8.51 -2.08
N TRP A 146 14.20 8.21 -1.19
CA TRP A 146 14.75 9.22 -0.29
C TRP A 146 15.46 10.33 -1.07
N ILE A 147 16.17 9.97 -2.15
CA ILE A 147 16.82 10.92 -3.03
C ILE A 147 15.85 11.94 -3.66
N ALA A 148 14.59 11.56 -3.91
CA ALA A 148 13.59 12.47 -4.49
C ALA A 148 13.10 13.52 -3.47
N HIS A 149 13.31 13.26 -2.18
CA HIS A 149 13.06 14.18 -1.09
C HIS A 149 14.35 14.88 -0.60
N GLY A 150 15.45 14.79 -1.38
CA GLY A 150 16.72 15.42 -1.03
C GLY A 150 17.44 14.81 0.17
N VAL A 151 17.10 13.57 0.55
CA VAL A 151 17.70 12.90 1.71
C VAL A 151 18.82 11.96 1.24
N ASP A 152 20.04 12.24 1.66
CA ASP A 152 21.16 11.30 1.55
C ASP A 152 20.93 10.11 2.51
N ALA A 153 20.62 8.96 1.93
CA ALA A 153 20.35 7.75 2.69
C ALA A 153 21.55 7.28 3.51
N ALA A 154 22.77 7.35 2.98
CA ALA A 154 23.95 6.88 3.68
C ALA A 154 24.21 7.74 4.93
N ALA A 155 24.28 9.06 4.75
CA ALA A 155 24.50 9.99 5.86
C ALA A 155 23.40 9.89 6.94
N LYS A 156 22.13 9.79 6.52
CA LYS A 156 21.01 9.68 7.45
C LYS A 156 21.00 8.36 8.22
N ILE A 157 21.36 7.26 7.58
CA ILE A 157 21.47 5.96 8.23
C ILE A 157 22.62 5.94 9.24
N GLU A 158 23.77 6.56 8.94
CA GLU A 158 24.88 6.71 9.89
C GLU A 158 24.49 7.57 11.11
N GLN A 159 23.68 8.61 10.92
CA GLN A 159 23.10 9.36 12.05
C GLN A 159 22.21 8.47 12.94
N ILE A 160 21.41 7.60 12.34
CA ILE A 160 20.54 6.65 13.06
C ILE A 160 21.37 5.58 13.78
N ALA A 161 22.51 5.16 13.21
CA ALA A 161 23.39 4.17 13.83
C ALA A 161 23.85 4.61 15.23
N LYS A 162 24.09 5.91 15.43
CA LYS A 162 24.42 6.51 16.73
C LYS A 162 23.30 6.36 17.77
N THR A 163 22.05 6.21 17.34
CA THR A 163 20.88 5.98 18.23
C THR A 163 20.59 4.49 18.38
N CYS A 164 20.64 3.74 17.28
CA CYS A 164 20.27 2.33 17.26
C CYS A 164 20.94 1.62 16.07
N PRO A 165 22.08 0.92 16.29
CA PRO A 165 22.79 0.18 15.26
C PRO A 165 21.92 -0.86 14.53
N HIS A 166 21.06 -1.58 15.27
CA HIS A 166 20.13 -2.54 14.66
C HIS A 166 19.11 -1.89 13.70
N THR A 167 18.61 -0.70 14.01
CA THR A 167 17.70 0.02 13.09
C THR A 167 18.46 0.49 11.86
N ALA A 168 19.69 0.99 12.04
CA ALA A 168 20.55 1.41 10.94
C ALA A 168 20.90 0.26 9.99
N VAL A 169 21.36 -0.89 10.50
CA VAL A 169 21.70 -2.03 9.64
C VAL A 169 20.48 -2.56 8.89
N GLN A 170 19.30 -2.53 9.49
CA GLN A 170 18.05 -2.89 8.81
C GLN A 170 17.65 -1.90 7.72
N LEU A 171 17.98 -0.61 7.87
CA LEU A 171 17.83 0.38 6.80
C LEU A 171 18.87 0.16 5.69
N LYS A 172 20.14 -0.14 6.04
CA LYS A 172 21.20 -0.51 5.06
C LYS A 172 20.75 -1.70 4.21
N LEU A 173 20.22 -2.74 4.84
CA LEU A 173 19.67 -3.91 4.13
C LEU A 173 18.50 -3.57 3.20
N GLN A 174 17.63 -2.64 3.60
CA GLN A 174 16.53 -2.17 2.75
C GLN A 174 17.04 -1.36 1.55
N ALA A 175 18.05 -0.51 1.74
CA ALA A 175 18.67 0.28 0.68
C ALA A 175 19.47 -0.59 -0.31
N ALA A 176 20.26 -1.54 0.21
CA ALA A 176 21.18 -2.36 -0.58
C ALA A 176 20.50 -3.47 -1.39
N PHE A 177 19.47 -4.11 -0.83
CA PHE A 177 18.84 -5.30 -1.42
C PHE A 177 17.33 -5.13 -1.64
N GLY A 178 16.83 -3.90 -1.45
CA GLY A 178 15.41 -3.61 -1.56
C GLY A 178 14.57 -4.41 -0.58
N LEU A 179 15.05 -4.83 0.58
CA LEU A 179 14.26 -5.67 1.49
C LEU A 179 12.99 -4.95 1.98
N ARG A 180 11.95 -5.71 2.31
CA ARG A 180 10.84 -5.18 3.12
C ARG A 180 11.27 -5.11 4.59
N ILE A 181 10.64 -4.25 5.38
CA ILE A 181 10.89 -4.13 6.84
C ILE A 181 10.93 -5.51 7.54
N GLU A 182 9.91 -6.35 7.30
CA GLU A 182 9.84 -7.67 7.94
C GLU A 182 10.87 -8.66 7.36
N GLU A 183 11.28 -8.50 6.09
CA GLU A 183 12.38 -9.27 5.49
C GLU A 183 13.72 -8.83 6.10
N SER A 184 13.96 -7.53 6.30
CA SER A 184 15.19 -7.03 6.94
C SER A 184 15.31 -7.46 8.39
N PHE A 185 14.20 -7.47 9.14
CA PHE A 185 14.19 -7.91 10.54
C PHE A 185 14.49 -9.40 10.66
N MET A 186 13.84 -10.21 9.84
CA MET A 186 13.92 -11.67 9.93
C MET A 186 15.08 -12.26 9.12
N LEU A 187 15.88 -11.41 8.45
CA LEU A 187 17.05 -11.83 7.70
C LEU A 187 18.04 -12.51 8.65
N ARG A 188 18.55 -13.67 8.23
CA ARG A 188 19.64 -14.37 8.91
C ARG A 188 20.87 -14.30 8.01
N PRO A 189 21.79 -13.34 8.21
CA PRO A 189 22.84 -13.03 7.23
C PRO A 189 23.68 -14.26 6.84
N ALA A 190 24.16 -15.03 7.82
CA ALA A 190 24.95 -16.25 7.57
C ALA A 190 24.20 -17.35 6.81
N GLU A 191 22.87 -17.47 6.99
CA GLU A 191 22.06 -18.43 6.21
C GLU A 191 21.75 -17.88 4.81
N ALA A 192 21.41 -16.59 4.73
CA ALA A 192 20.95 -15.95 3.51
C ALA A 192 22.07 -15.72 2.47
N ALA A 193 23.31 -15.57 2.92
CA ALA A 193 24.48 -15.31 2.09
C ALA A 193 25.36 -16.55 1.83
N ARG A 194 24.82 -17.77 1.96
CA ARG A 194 25.55 -19.01 1.65
C ARG A 194 26.01 -19.08 0.19
N ASN A 195 25.28 -18.42 -0.71
CA ASN A 195 25.72 -18.22 -2.09
C ASN A 195 26.47 -16.87 -2.15
N PRO A 196 27.72 -16.84 -2.66
CA PRO A 196 28.53 -15.62 -2.70
C PRO A 196 27.99 -14.56 -3.68
N ARG A 197 27.09 -14.93 -4.60
CA ARG A 197 26.52 -14.03 -5.61
C ARG A 197 25.11 -13.57 -5.29
N LEU A 198 24.32 -14.40 -4.59
CA LEU A 198 22.88 -14.21 -4.42
C LEU A 198 22.48 -14.30 -2.94
N LEU A 199 21.73 -13.29 -2.49
CA LEU A 199 21.10 -13.24 -1.19
C LEU A 199 19.74 -13.94 -1.23
N ALA A 200 19.61 -15.04 -0.49
CA ALA A 200 18.36 -15.77 -0.36
C ALA A 200 17.40 -15.08 0.63
N VAL A 201 16.33 -14.45 0.12
CA VAL A 201 15.30 -13.80 0.93
C VAL A 201 14.11 -14.75 1.10
N THR A 202 14.14 -15.53 2.18
CA THR A 202 13.13 -16.56 2.46
C THR A 202 12.22 -16.20 3.65
N ARG A 203 12.75 -15.45 4.63
CA ARG A 203 12.07 -15.08 5.88
C ARG A 203 11.46 -13.68 5.80
N GLY A 204 10.35 -13.48 6.51
CA GLY A 204 9.62 -12.20 6.49
C GLY A 204 8.95 -11.88 5.15
N THR A 205 9.02 -12.79 4.17
CA THR A 205 8.48 -12.58 2.83
C THR A 205 6.95 -12.51 2.85
N LYS A 206 6.41 -11.57 2.07
CA LYS A 206 4.96 -11.43 1.96
C LYS A 206 4.35 -12.66 1.27
N GLY A 207 3.51 -13.38 2.00
CA GLY A 207 2.86 -14.61 1.51
C GLY A 207 3.79 -15.83 1.45
N GLY A 208 4.95 -15.79 2.11
CA GLY A 208 5.90 -16.91 2.17
C GLY A 208 6.55 -17.23 0.83
N ARG A 209 6.71 -16.23 -0.05
CA ARG A 209 7.30 -16.39 -1.38
C ARG A 209 8.78 -16.05 -1.32
N PRO A 210 9.69 -17.03 -1.46
CA PRO A 210 11.12 -16.74 -1.49
C PRO A 210 11.48 -16.00 -2.78
N ARG A 211 12.58 -15.24 -2.72
CA ARG A 211 13.22 -14.61 -3.88
C ARG A 211 14.72 -14.49 -3.62
N GLU A 212 15.49 -14.27 -4.68
CA GLU A 212 16.92 -14.02 -4.60
C GLU A 212 17.23 -12.59 -5.07
N VAL A 213 18.33 -12.02 -4.56
CA VAL A 213 18.81 -10.68 -4.92
C VAL A 213 20.32 -10.74 -5.11
N PRO A 214 20.89 -10.10 -6.16
CA PRO A 214 22.33 -9.99 -6.30
C PRO A 214 23.01 -9.33 -5.07
N ILE A 215 24.10 -9.94 -4.59
CA ILE A 215 24.94 -9.40 -3.51
C ILE A 215 25.91 -8.34 -4.05
N GLU A 216 26.60 -8.68 -5.15
CA GLU A 216 27.58 -7.80 -5.81
C GLU A 216 28.63 -7.28 -4.81
N THR A 217 28.92 -5.97 -4.80
CA THR A 217 29.90 -5.33 -3.92
C THR A 217 29.36 -5.01 -2.52
N LYS A 218 28.15 -5.46 -2.18
CA LYS A 218 27.41 -5.06 -0.97
C LYS A 218 27.60 -6.03 0.20
N ILE A 219 28.59 -6.93 0.13
CA ILE A 219 28.85 -7.97 1.14
C ILE A 219 29.12 -7.40 2.53
N GLY A 220 29.81 -6.26 2.64
CA GLY A 220 30.10 -5.62 3.93
C GLY A 220 28.86 -5.28 4.75
N ILE A 221 27.72 -5.00 4.10
CA ILE A 221 26.45 -4.75 4.79
C ILE A 221 25.91 -6.04 5.42
N LEU A 222 26.14 -7.19 4.79
CA LEU A 222 25.74 -8.49 5.34
C LEU A 222 26.66 -8.92 6.48
N GLU A 223 27.96 -8.59 6.41
CA GLU A 223 28.92 -8.78 7.50
C GLU A 223 28.53 -7.93 8.72
N GLU A 224 28.24 -6.64 8.54
CA GLU A 224 27.71 -5.77 9.60
C GLU A 224 26.39 -6.32 10.18
N ALA A 225 25.49 -6.82 9.34
CA ALA A 225 24.26 -7.44 9.82
C ALA A 225 24.53 -8.73 10.62
N ALA A 226 25.56 -9.50 10.26
CA ALA A 226 25.93 -10.73 10.94
C ALA A 226 26.44 -10.46 12.36
N THR A 227 27.22 -9.39 12.57
CA THR A 227 27.71 -9.02 13.92
C THR A 227 26.58 -8.59 14.86
N LEU A 228 25.50 -8.04 14.31
CA LEU A 228 24.29 -7.63 15.05
C LEU A 228 23.20 -8.70 15.07
N SER A 229 23.48 -9.92 14.62
CA SER A 229 22.49 -10.99 14.59
C SER A 229 22.24 -11.59 15.97
N ASN A 230 20.99 -11.92 16.23
CA ASN A 230 20.52 -12.58 17.43
C ASN A 230 21.15 -13.97 17.57
N GLY A 231 21.87 -14.23 18.66
CA GLY A 231 22.56 -15.51 18.86
C GLY A 231 21.64 -16.74 18.86
N LEU A 232 20.36 -16.61 19.24
CA LEU A 232 19.41 -17.73 19.28
C LEU A 232 18.71 -17.95 17.94
N THR A 233 18.24 -16.85 17.34
CA THR A 233 17.41 -16.93 16.12
C THR A 233 18.20 -16.74 14.85
N GLY A 234 19.45 -16.27 14.92
CA GLY A 234 20.26 -15.82 13.79
C GLY A 234 19.73 -14.59 13.07
N SER A 235 18.57 -14.03 13.47
CA SER A 235 17.93 -12.91 12.77
C SER A 235 18.47 -11.55 13.23
N THR A 236 18.25 -10.47 12.47
CA THR A 236 18.67 -9.13 12.90
C THR A 236 17.74 -8.49 13.95
N VAL A 237 16.70 -9.19 14.42
CA VAL A 237 15.89 -8.75 15.57
C VAL A 237 16.70 -8.90 16.86
N PRO A 238 16.92 -7.86 17.67
CA PRO A 238 17.64 -7.95 18.94
C PRO A 238 17.12 -9.06 19.87
N ALA A 239 18.04 -9.64 20.66
CA ALA A 239 17.73 -10.79 21.52
C ALA A 239 16.77 -10.48 22.68
N ASP A 240 16.72 -9.22 23.11
CA ASP A 240 15.91 -8.73 24.24
C ASP A 240 14.45 -8.45 23.87
N ARG A 241 14.04 -8.65 22.60
CA ARG A 241 12.73 -8.21 22.10
C ARG A 241 12.05 -9.25 21.24
N THR A 242 10.73 -9.33 21.40
CA THR A 242 9.88 -10.00 20.42
C THR A 242 9.83 -9.20 19.11
N LEU A 243 9.48 -9.85 18.00
CA LEU A 243 9.31 -9.17 16.71
C LEU A 243 8.31 -8.01 16.76
N ARG A 244 7.26 -8.11 17.59
CA ARG A 244 6.28 -7.03 17.78
C ARG A 244 6.91 -5.85 18.51
N GLN A 245 7.53 -6.07 19.66
CA GLN A 245 8.22 -5.02 20.41
C GLN A 245 9.33 -4.36 19.59
N TRP A 246 10.07 -5.15 18.82
CA TRP A 246 11.10 -4.63 17.93
C TRP A 246 10.52 -3.75 16.82
N ARG A 247 9.40 -4.15 16.21
CA ARG A 247 8.72 -3.33 15.20
C ARG A 247 8.27 -1.99 15.77
N ASP A 248 7.71 -1.98 16.99
CA ASP A 248 7.26 -0.75 17.64
C ASP A 248 8.47 0.17 17.95
N TRP A 249 9.56 -0.41 18.46
CA TRP A 249 10.82 0.32 18.68
C TRP A 249 11.42 0.88 17.39
N TYR A 250 11.45 0.10 16.31
CA TYR A 250 11.95 0.53 15.02
C TYR A 250 11.19 1.76 14.50
N TYR A 251 9.85 1.76 14.58
CA TYR A 251 9.05 2.92 14.18
C TYR A 251 9.28 4.13 15.09
N TYR A 252 9.44 3.92 16.40
CA TYR A 252 9.83 4.98 17.32
C TYR A 252 11.19 5.61 16.95
N VAL A 253 12.20 4.80 16.60
CA VAL A 253 13.50 5.32 16.14
C VAL A 253 13.35 6.10 14.84
N LEU A 254 12.57 5.60 13.86
CA LEU A 254 12.31 6.33 12.62
C LEU A 254 11.62 7.67 12.88
N GLU A 255 10.62 7.69 13.75
CA GLU A 255 9.90 8.90 14.14
C GLU A 255 10.82 9.92 14.81
N LYS A 256 11.64 9.49 15.76
CA LYS A 256 12.66 10.32 16.43
C LYS A 256 13.62 10.98 15.43
N HIS A 257 13.91 10.31 14.32
CA HIS A 257 14.77 10.81 13.25
C HIS A 257 14.03 11.54 12.13
N GLY A 258 12.72 11.76 12.27
CA GLY A 258 11.89 12.48 11.30
C GLY A 258 11.48 11.65 10.08
N ILE A 259 11.79 10.36 10.03
CA ILE A 259 11.45 9.44 8.92
C ILE A 259 9.98 9.04 9.02
N THR A 260 9.12 10.03 8.81
CA THR A 260 7.67 9.88 8.69
C THR A 260 7.18 10.77 7.56
N ARG A 261 5.97 10.49 7.06
CA ARG A 261 5.34 11.35 6.04
C ARG A 261 5.15 12.79 6.52
N ARG A 262 4.91 13.01 7.81
CA ARG A 262 4.73 14.36 8.38
C ARG A 262 6.05 15.06 8.67
N GLY A 263 7.10 14.30 8.99
CA GLY A 263 8.43 14.83 9.27
C GLY A 263 9.16 15.22 8.00
N MET A 264 9.82 14.25 7.37
CA MET A 264 10.64 14.46 6.16
C MET A 264 9.93 14.07 4.85
N GLY A 265 8.62 13.77 4.89
CA GLY A 265 7.89 13.29 3.71
C GLY A 265 8.20 11.83 3.32
N ILE A 266 9.17 11.19 3.97
CA ILE A 266 9.67 9.86 3.63
C ILE A 266 9.26 8.78 4.64
N THR A 267 9.44 7.53 4.22
CA THR A 267 9.34 6.34 5.09
C THR A 267 10.50 5.41 4.76
N SER A 268 10.84 4.45 5.62
CA SER A 268 11.87 3.45 5.30
C SER A 268 11.58 2.65 4.03
N HIS A 269 10.30 2.47 3.68
CA HIS A 269 9.92 1.84 2.41
C HIS A 269 10.42 2.59 1.18
N GLY A 270 10.70 3.89 1.30
CA GLY A 270 11.28 4.71 0.24
C GLY A 270 12.65 4.21 -0.23
N LEU A 271 13.46 3.63 0.67
CA LEU A 271 14.74 2.99 0.30
C LEU A 271 14.55 1.85 -0.69
N ARG A 272 13.48 1.06 -0.51
CA ARG A 272 13.13 0.00 -1.44
C ARG A 272 12.60 0.55 -2.77
N HIS A 273 11.90 1.68 -2.78
CA HIS A 273 11.54 2.36 -4.02
C HIS A 273 12.80 2.74 -4.79
N GLU A 274 13.75 3.37 -4.10
CA GLU A 274 15.03 3.80 -4.65
C GLU A 274 15.81 2.64 -5.25
N TYR A 275 16.02 1.56 -4.49
CA TYR A 275 16.69 0.35 -4.97
C TYR A 275 16.09 -0.20 -6.28
N LEU A 276 14.75 -0.31 -6.36
CA LEU A 276 14.08 -0.84 -7.55
C LEU A 276 14.13 0.12 -8.73
N GLN A 277 14.16 1.43 -8.48
CA GLN A 277 14.37 2.44 -9.52
C GLN A 277 15.81 2.42 -10.04
N THR A 278 16.80 2.26 -9.16
CA THR A 278 18.21 2.12 -9.53
C THR A 278 18.42 0.89 -10.40
N LEU A 279 17.88 -0.27 -10.00
CA LEU A 279 17.95 -1.50 -10.80
C LEU A 279 17.37 -1.32 -12.21
N TYR A 280 16.28 -0.56 -12.33
CA TYR A 280 15.71 -0.22 -13.63
C TYR A 280 16.67 0.65 -14.46
N THR A 281 17.24 1.69 -13.87
CA THR A 281 18.20 2.59 -14.55
C THR A 281 19.45 1.84 -14.97
N GLU A 282 20.03 0.99 -14.12
CA GLU A 282 21.20 0.16 -14.44
C GLU A 282 20.94 -0.77 -15.63
N THR A 283 19.71 -1.27 -15.78
CA THR A 283 19.35 -2.16 -16.89
C THR A 283 19.09 -1.41 -18.19
N THR A 284 18.51 -0.21 -18.11
CA THR A 284 18.03 0.53 -19.28
C THR A 284 18.94 1.68 -19.72
N GLY A 285 19.87 2.11 -18.88
CA GLY A 285 20.65 3.34 -19.05
C GLY A 285 19.83 4.62 -18.85
N VAL A 286 18.53 4.53 -18.54
CA VAL A 286 17.61 5.67 -18.48
C VAL A 286 16.81 5.63 -17.17
N PRO A 287 16.58 6.78 -16.50
CA PRO A 287 15.75 6.81 -15.30
C PRO A 287 14.32 6.28 -15.53
N ALA A 288 13.76 5.66 -14.49
CA ALA A 288 12.37 5.20 -14.51
C ALA A 288 11.38 6.36 -14.72
N ALA A 289 10.21 6.07 -15.33
CA ALA A 289 9.20 7.08 -15.64
C ALA A 289 8.84 7.98 -14.44
N ILE A 290 8.74 7.41 -13.24
CA ILE A 290 8.44 8.14 -11.99
C ILE A 290 9.39 9.30 -11.69
N LYS A 291 10.60 9.30 -12.26
CA LYS A 291 11.58 10.40 -12.16
C LYS A 291 11.21 11.61 -13.01
N GLY A 292 10.16 11.52 -13.83
CA GLY A 292 9.65 12.61 -14.65
C GLY A 292 10.56 12.98 -15.82
N VAL A 293 11.47 12.09 -16.23
CA VAL A 293 12.38 12.32 -17.35
C VAL A 293 11.73 11.98 -18.70
N ASP A 294 12.03 12.77 -19.72
CA ASP A 294 11.48 12.57 -21.07
C ASP A 294 12.12 11.37 -21.78
N ALA A 295 13.38 11.06 -21.46
CA ALA A 295 14.12 9.96 -22.06
C ALA A 295 13.36 8.64 -21.92
N ARG A 296 13.27 7.90 -23.03
CA ARG A 296 12.61 6.59 -23.11
C ARG A 296 13.67 5.52 -23.36
N PRO A 297 13.60 4.38 -22.67
CA PRO A 297 14.52 3.27 -22.90
C PRO A 297 14.20 2.56 -24.22
N ASP A 298 15.17 1.80 -24.72
CA ASP A 298 14.91 0.77 -25.72
C ASP A 298 13.80 -0.19 -25.24
N PRO A 299 12.82 -0.58 -26.09
CA PRO A 299 11.72 -1.45 -25.68
C PRO A 299 12.14 -2.81 -25.11
N LYS A 300 13.22 -3.43 -25.62
CA LYS A 300 13.70 -4.71 -25.10
C LYS A 300 14.35 -4.53 -23.73
N LEU A 301 15.18 -3.50 -23.57
CA LEU A 301 15.76 -3.17 -22.26
C LEU A 301 14.68 -2.81 -21.24
N HIS A 302 13.62 -2.11 -21.64
CA HIS A 302 12.48 -1.84 -20.76
C HIS A 302 11.81 -3.12 -20.26
N GLN A 303 11.53 -4.07 -21.16
CA GLN A 303 10.91 -5.35 -20.78
C GLN A 303 11.80 -6.14 -19.83
N GLU A 304 13.11 -6.16 -20.07
CA GLU A 304 14.07 -6.84 -19.20
C GLU A 304 14.14 -6.18 -17.82
N ALA A 305 14.26 -4.86 -17.77
CA ALA A 305 14.28 -4.10 -16.51
C ALA A 305 13.01 -4.33 -15.68
N MET A 306 11.84 -4.38 -16.34
CA MET A 306 10.57 -4.66 -15.69
C MET A 306 10.53 -6.08 -15.09
N ARG A 307 11.11 -7.08 -15.76
CA ARG A 307 11.24 -8.45 -15.22
C ARG A 307 12.17 -8.47 -14.00
N ARG A 308 13.38 -7.91 -14.12
CA ARG A 308 14.35 -7.82 -13.02
C ARG A 308 13.76 -7.12 -11.80
N VAL A 309 13.07 -6.00 -11.98
CA VAL A 309 12.40 -5.27 -10.89
C VAL A 309 11.30 -6.10 -10.24
N VAL A 310 10.52 -6.87 -10.99
CA VAL A 310 9.46 -7.72 -10.45
C VAL A 310 10.01 -8.91 -9.67
N GLU A 311 11.06 -9.54 -10.17
CA GLU A 311 11.77 -10.63 -9.49
C GLU A 311 12.42 -10.15 -8.20
N ALA A 312 13.21 -9.06 -8.28
CA ALA A 312 13.79 -8.40 -7.12
C ALA A 312 12.71 -7.92 -6.14
N ALA A 313 11.54 -7.50 -6.63
CA ALA A 313 10.44 -7.13 -5.76
C ALA A 313 9.73 -8.35 -5.11
N GLY A 314 9.90 -9.57 -5.62
CA GLY A 314 9.10 -10.74 -5.23
C GLY A 314 7.64 -10.63 -5.65
N HIS A 315 7.38 -10.02 -6.80
CA HIS A 315 6.04 -9.84 -7.36
C HIS A 315 5.73 -10.91 -8.40
N SER A 316 4.47 -11.33 -8.51
CA SER A 316 4.05 -12.39 -9.44
C SER A 316 3.51 -11.89 -10.77
N ARG A 317 3.52 -10.57 -11.01
CA ARG A 317 3.03 -9.96 -12.25
C ARG A 317 3.92 -8.77 -12.57
N VAL A 318 4.35 -8.68 -13.82
CA VAL A 318 5.23 -7.61 -14.33
C VAL A 318 4.65 -6.22 -14.07
N THR A 319 3.34 -6.05 -14.26
CA THR A 319 2.64 -4.77 -14.04
C THR A 319 2.73 -4.23 -12.60
N LYS A 320 3.09 -5.05 -11.62
CA LYS A 320 3.30 -4.58 -10.24
C LYS A 320 4.59 -3.78 -10.07
N ALA A 321 5.52 -3.81 -11.03
CA ALA A 321 6.67 -2.89 -11.04
C ALA A 321 6.21 -1.42 -11.15
N ASN A 322 5.07 -1.15 -11.78
CA ASN A 322 4.53 0.21 -11.93
C ASN A 322 4.21 0.90 -10.59
N ALA A 323 4.07 0.14 -9.50
CA ALA A 323 3.93 0.69 -8.16
C ALA A 323 5.23 1.36 -7.65
N TYR A 324 6.36 1.08 -8.28
CA TYR A 324 7.68 1.68 -7.99
C TYR A 324 8.15 2.59 -9.12
N LEU A 325 7.88 2.22 -10.37
CA LEU A 325 8.45 2.87 -11.56
C LEU A 325 7.48 3.81 -12.29
N SER A 326 6.19 3.76 -11.97
CA SER A 326 5.11 4.38 -12.75
C SER A 326 4.99 3.82 -14.18
N THR A 327 4.29 4.55 -15.06
CA THR A 327 4.35 4.39 -16.52
C THR A 327 4.57 5.74 -17.16
N PHE A 328 5.25 5.76 -18.31
CA PHE A 328 5.48 7.00 -19.07
C PHE A 328 4.18 7.74 -19.38
N ALA A 329 3.19 7.04 -19.95
CA ALA A 329 1.87 7.63 -20.23
C ALA A 329 1.14 8.17 -18.98
N ARG A 330 1.42 7.63 -17.78
CA ARG A 330 0.86 8.17 -16.53
C ARG A 330 1.55 9.47 -16.14
N GLN A 331 2.87 9.51 -16.25
CA GLN A 331 3.67 10.69 -15.90
C GLN A 331 3.42 11.84 -16.88
N ASP A 332 3.37 11.56 -18.19
CA ASP A 332 2.97 12.54 -19.20
C ASP A 332 1.60 13.15 -18.89
N ARG A 333 0.64 12.32 -18.44
CA ARG A 333 -0.69 12.80 -18.06
C ARG A 333 -0.69 13.66 -16.80
N LEU A 334 0.20 13.39 -15.84
CA LEU A 334 0.32 14.18 -14.62
C LEU A 334 1.03 15.51 -14.86
N GLN A 335 2.00 15.55 -15.78
CA GLN A 335 2.73 16.75 -16.16
C GLN A 335 1.94 17.66 -17.12
N ARG A 336 1.00 17.10 -17.90
CA ARG A 336 0.10 17.88 -18.77
C ARG A 336 -0.70 18.89 -17.94
N LYS A 337 -0.39 20.18 -18.12
CA LYS A 337 -1.25 21.27 -17.69
C LYS A 337 -2.53 21.24 -18.54
N LEU A 338 -3.68 21.10 -17.89
CA LEU A 338 -4.95 21.26 -18.56
C LEU A 338 -5.17 22.75 -18.86
N PRO A 339 -5.74 23.09 -20.03
CA PRO A 339 -6.09 24.46 -20.33
C PRO A 339 -7.07 25.03 -19.30
N SER A 340 -6.92 26.31 -18.98
CA SER A 340 -7.87 27.05 -18.14
C SER A 340 -9.22 27.19 -18.84
N VAL A 341 -10.26 27.53 -18.08
CA VAL A 341 -11.59 27.79 -18.67
C VAL A 341 -11.54 28.95 -19.65
N ASP A 342 -10.72 29.97 -19.39
CA ASP A 342 -10.57 31.12 -20.27
C ASP A 342 -9.81 30.77 -21.55
N GLU A 343 -8.78 29.93 -21.45
CA GLU A 343 -8.09 29.38 -22.64
C GLU A 343 -9.05 28.54 -23.49
N VAL A 344 -9.93 27.75 -22.86
CA VAL A 344 -10.99 27.00 -23.56
C VAL A 344 -12.00 27.93 -24.22
N ARG A 345 -12.43 29.00 -23.55
CA ARG A 345 -13.37 29.99 -24.11
C ARG A 345 -12.76 30.75 -25.27
N SER A 346 -11.50 31.16 -25.13
CA SER A 346 -10.74 31.84 -26.18
C SER A 346 -10.57 30.93 -27.41
N ALA A 347 -10.17 29.67 -27.21
CA ALA A 347 -10.06 28.71 -28.30
C ALA A 347 -11.40 28.42 -28.99
N LEU A 348 -12.52 28.46 -28.25
CA LEU A 348 -13.86 28.33 -28.82
C LEU A 348 -14.26 29.55 -29.64
N ALA A 349 -13.96 30.76 -29.16
CA ALA A 349 -14.22 31.99 -29.90
C ALA A 349 -13.42 32.00 -31.22
N SER A 350 -12.13 31.68 -31.17
CA SER A 350 -11.25 31.57 -32.34
C SER A 350 -11.62 30.44 -33.31
N ALA A 351 -12.45 29.49 -32.88
CA ALA A 351 -12.93 28.38 -33.68
C ALA A 351 -14.40 28.54 -34.09
N ASP A 352 -14.99 29.74 -33.97
CA ASP A 352 -16.41 30.02 -34.27
C ASP A 352 -17.38 29.07 -33.56
N GLY A 353 -17.07 28.71 -32.31
CA GLY A 353 -17.86 27.78 -31.50
C GLY A 353 -17.68 26.30 -31.86
N ASN A 354 -16.81 25.97 -32.84
CA ASN A 354 -16.49 24.59 -33.20
C ASN A 354 -15.60 23.94 -32.13
N LYS A 355 -16.25 23.14 -31.27
CA LYS A 355 -15.63 22.45 -30.14
C LYS A 355 -14.56 21.43 -30.54
N SER A 356 -14.64 20.85 -31.73
CA SER A 356 -13.61 19.91 -32.22
C SER A 356 -12.35 20.67 -32.61
N HIS A 357 -12.49 21.81 -33.29
CA HIS A 357 -11.36 22.66 -33.68
C HIS A 357 -10.71 23.31 -32.46
N ALA A 358 -11.50 23.83 -31.52
CA ALA A 358 -11.01 24.37 -30.26
C ALA A 358 -10.25 23.32 -29.42
N ALA A 359 -10.76 22.09 -29.34
CA ALA A 359 -10.07 21.00 -28.64
C ALA A 359 -8.74 20.63 -29.32
N ALA A 360 -8.72 20.57 -30.65
CA ALA A 360 -7.51 20.29 -31.42
C ALA A 360 -6.45 21.39 -31.24
N ALA A 361 -6.85 22.67 -31.28
CA ALA A 361 -5.97 23.81 -31.06
C ALA A 361 -5.32 23.81 -29.66
N LEU A 362 -6.05 23.30 -28.66
CA LEU A 362 -5.59 23.15 -27.28
C LEU A 362 -4.85 21.83 -27.01
N GLY A 363 -4.70 20.95 -28.00
CA GLY A 363 -4.07 19.63 -27.82
C GLY A 363 -4.81 18.70 -26.85
N ILE A 364 -6.11 18.90 -26.64
CA ILE A 364 -6.95 18.10 -25.74
C ILE A 364 -8.05 17.35 -26.50
N SER A 365 -8.64 16.33 -25.88
CA SER A 365 -9.82 15.68 -26.47
C SER A 365 -11.06 16.56 -26.33
N ARG A 366 -12.01 16.43 -27.26
CA ARG A 366 -13.30 17.11 -27.19
C ARG A 366 -14.04 16.84 -25.87
N GLN A 367 -13.95 15.62 -25.34
CA GLN A 367 -14.52 15.26 -24.02
C GLN A 367 -13.82 15.96 -22.85
N ALA A 368 -12.50 16.21 -22.95
CA ALA A 368 -11.79 16.99 -21.94
C ALA A 368 -12.25 18.46 -21.96
N LEU A 369 -12.44 19.04 -23.16
CA LEU A 369 -12.98 20.38 -23.33
C LEU A 369 -14.36 20.53 -22.67
N TYR A 370 -15.27 19.58 -22.89
CA TYR A 370 -16.58 19.59 -22.23
C TYR A 370 -16.49 19.47 -20.70
N ARG A 371 -15.58 18.65 -20.17
CA ARG A 371 -15.39 18.53 -18.72
C ARG A 371 -14.89 19.82 -18.10
N ILE A 372 -13.98 20.52 -18.76
CA ILE A 372 -13.47 21.82 -18.29
C ILE A 372 -14.60 22.85 -18.23
N LEU A 373 -15.43 22.94 -19.28
CA LEU A 373 -16.59 23.83 -19.29
C LEU A 373 -17.66 23.44 -18.25
N GLY A 374 -17.98 22.14 -18.17
CA GLY A 374 -19.02 21.63 -17.27
C GLY A 374 -18.66 21.75 -15.78
N ALA A 375 -17.38 21.56 -15.42
CA ALA A 375 -16.90 21.73 -14.05
C ALA A 375 -17.07 23.19 -13.56
N HIS A 376 -16.90 24.18 -14.44
CA HIS A 376 -17.12 25.58 -14.12
C HIS A 376 -18.61 25.92 -13.90
N TYR A 377 -19.51 25.35 -14.71
CA TYR A 377 -20.97 25.53 -14.50
C TYR A 377 -21.44 24.94 -13.17
N ALA A 378 -20.87 23.80 -12.74
CA ALA A 378 -21.19 23.19 -11.45
C ALA A 378 -20.68 24.02 -10.25
N LEU A 379 -19.51 24.66 -10.39
CA LEU A 379 -18.95 25.55 -9.36
C LEU A 379 -19.72 26.87 -9.26
N ALA A 380 -20.02 27.53 -10.39
CA ALA A 380 -20.80 28.76 -10.41
C ALA A 380 -22.22 28.58 -9.85
N GLY A 381 -22.85 27.42 -10.11
CA GLY A 381 -24.14 27.07 -9.53
C GLY A 381 -24.09 26.57 -8.08
N ALA A 382 -22.90 26.36 -7.50
CA ALA A 382 -22.71 26.02 -6.09
C ALA A 382 -22.43 27.28 -5.25
N ASP A 383 -21.69 28.25 -5.80
CA ASP A 383 -21.49 29.56 -5.16
C ASP A 383 -22.79 30.39 -5.13
N ALA A 384 -23.58 30.38 -6.21
CA ALA A 384 -24.89 31.04 -6.23
C ALA A 384 -25.91 30.46 -5.20
N ARG A 385 -25.68 29.22 -4.71
CA ARG A 385 -26.51 28.57 -3.68
C ARG A 385 -25.96 28.73 -2.26
N ARG A 386 -24.83 29.40 -2.09
CA ARG A 386 -24.27 29.79 -0.78
C ARG A 386 -24.55 31.25 -0.43
N GLU A 387 -24.97 32.06 -1.41
CA GLU A 387 -25.35 33.47 -1.24
C GLU A 387 -26.87 33.68 -1.11
N GLU A 388 -27.67 32.62 -1.22
CA GLU A 388 -29.07 32.53 -0.74
C GLU A 388 -29.11 31.80 0.61
#